data_AF-A0A2G2M3R8-F1
#
_entry.id   AF-A0A2G2M3R8-F1
#
_cell.length_a   1.000
_cell.length_b   1.000
_cell.length_c   1.000
_cell.angle_alpha   90.00
_cell.angle_beta   90.00
_cell.angle_gamma   90.00
#
_symmetry.space_group_name_H-M   'P 1'
#
loop_
_entity.id
_entity.type
_entity.pdbx_description
1 polymer ?
#
loop_
_entity_poly.entity_id
_entity_poly.type
_entity_poly.pdbx_seq_one_letter_code
_entity_poly.pdbx_strand_id
1 'polypeptide(L)'
;MKSLVGLILIVAFTTMLNAAELSSLTRALNGTSISYDYTSGRSYNVKFQEEGVSYRYLSGSKPEQWWGPFPYEAFEIEQNVYFASWFEEGYGDYVTLLINFNNNLLYGSAILPGKIVHFHGAKIIKVDRK
;
A
#
# COMPACT_ATOMS: atom_id res chain seq x y z
N MET A 1 -10.99 65.41 -8.43
CA MET A 1 -10.99 64.04 -8.97
C MET A 1 -10.30 63.15 -7.96
N LYS A 2 -10.92 62.02 -7.65
CA LYS A 2 -10.68 61.17 -6.47
C LYS A 2 -9.39 60.35 -6.66
N SER A 3 -8.31 60.72 -5.99
CA SER A 3 -7.10 59.90 -5.89
C SER A 3 -7.32 58.84 -4.82
N LEU A 4 -7.98 57.73 -5.18
CA LEU A 4 -8.18 56.61 -4.28
C LEU A 4 -6.89 55.78 -4.25
N VAL A 5 -6.18 55.89 -3.13
CA VAL A 5 -5.07 55.02 -2.74
C VAL A 5 -5.61 53.60 -2.64
N GLY A 6 -5.38 52.79 -3.67
CA GLY A 6 -5.62 51.35 -3.64
C GLY A 6 -4.36 50.64 -3.17
N LEU A 7 -4.18 50.50 -1.86
CA LEU A 7 -3.11 49.69 -1.28
C LEU A 7 -3.39 48.21 -1.62
N ILE A 8 -2.64 47.66 -2.58
CA ILE A 8 -2.67 46.24 -2.90
C ILE A 8 -1.98 45.51 -1.74
N LEU A 9 -2.75 44.88 -0.87
CA LEU A 9 -2.24 43.94 0.13
C LEU A 9 -1.91 42.63 -0.61
N ILE A 10 -0.70 42.53 -1.17
CA ILE A 10 -0.16 41.25 -1.64
C ILE A 10 0.18 40.45 -0.38
N VAL A 11 -0.75 39.61 0.07
CA VAL A 11 -0.43 38.54 1.00
C VAL A 11 0.46 37.57 0.22
N ALA A 12 1.76 37.72 0.38
CA ALA A 12 2.72 36.72 -0.02
C ALA A 12 2.45 35.47 0.83
N PHE A 13 1.59 34.58 0.34
CA PHE A 13 1.60 33.18 0.77
C PHE A 13 2.91 32.61 0.26
N THR A 14 4.00 32.81 1.01
CA THR A 14 5.18 31.97 0.87
C THR A 14 4.74 30.59 1.32
N THR A 15 4.26 29.77 0.39
CA THR A 15 4.28 28.33 0.58
C THR A 15 5.76 27.98 0.71
N MET A 16 6.26 27.91 1.95
CA MET A 16 7.49 27.19 2.18
C MET A 16 7.24 25.80 1.61
N LEU A 17 7.95 25.48 0.53
CA LEU A 17 8.14 24.11 0.06
C LEU A 17 8.91 23.38 1.17
N ASN A 18 8.24 23.09 2.28
CA ASN A 18 8.69 22.07 3.20
C ASN A 18 8.41 20.77 2.46
N ALA A 19 9.47 20.15 1.94
CA ALA A 19 9.39 18.75 1.57
C ALA A 19 8.83 17.99 2.77
N ALA A 20 7.81 17.15 2.55
CA ALA A 20 7.31 16.30 3.62
C ALA A 20 8.45 15.42 4.12
N GLU A 21 8.54 15.24 5.44
CA GLU A 21 9.45 14.28 6.04
C GLU A 21 9.18 12.88 5.48
N LEU A 22 10.23 12.10 5.29
CA LEU A 22 10.07 10.71 4.88
C LEU A 22 9.43 9.91 6.03
N SER A 23 8.49 9.04 5.69
CA SER A 23 7.94 8.09 6.65
C SER A 23 9.03 7.15 7.18
N SER A 24 8.99 6.86 8.48
CA SER A 24 9.81 5.81 9.09
C SER A 24 9.23 4.43 8.82
N LEU A 25 10.08 3.40 8.85
CA LEU A 25 9.63 2.02 8.84
C LEU A 25 8.67 1.75 10.00
N THR A 26 7.66 0.91 9.75
CA THR A 26 6.62 0.58 10.71
C THR A 26 6.23 -0.90 10.68
N ARG A 27 5.62 -1.33 11.79
CA ARG A 27 4.96 -2.63 11.97
C ARG A 27 3.46 -2.49 12.22
N ALA A 28 2.88 -1.32 11.95
CA ALA A 28 1.46 -1.03 12.17
C ALA A 28 0.49 -1.96 11.42
N LEU A 29 0.95 -2.68 10.39
CA LEU A 29 0.15 -3.69 9.71
C LEU A 29 0.07 -5.02 10.48
N ASN A 30 0.92 -5.28 11.48
CA ASN A 30 0.87 -6.52 12.26
C ASN A 30 -0.53 -6.75 12.86
N GLY A 31 -1.03 -7.98 12.73
CA GLY A 31 -2.38 -8.34 13.13
C GLY A 31 -3.47 -8.00 12.09
N THR A 32 -3.11 -7.45 10.94
CA THR A 32 -4.04 -7.12 9.85
C THR A 32 -4.17 -8.25 8.84
N SER A 33 -5.41 -8.59 8.48
CA SER A 33 -5.76 -9.48 7.37
C SER A 33 -6.61 -8.72 6.36
N ILE A 34 -6.29 -8.85 5.07
CA ILE A 34 -6.96 -8.14 3.97
C ILE A 34 -7.37 -9.15 2.92
N SER A 35 -8.63 -9.15 2.52
CA SER A 35 -9.10 -9.86 1.32
C SER A 35 -9.43 -8.85 0.23
N TYR A 36 -8.95 -9.08 -0.98
CA TYR A 36 -9.08 -8.14 -2.08
C TYR A 36 -9.18 -8.84 -3.44
N ASP A 37 -9.85 -8.17 -4.36
CA ASP A 37 -10.06 -8.62 -5.74
C ASP A 37 -9.35 -7.68 -6.69
N TYR A 38 -8.36 -8.21 -7.43
CA TYR A 38 -7.77 -7.48 -8.54
C TYR A 38 -8.81 -7.30 -9.65
N THR A 39 -8.76 -6.13 -10.29
CA THR A 39 -9.53 -5.84 -11.51
C THR A 39 -9.24 -6.80 -12.66
N SER A 40 -8.09 -7.50 -12.63
CA SER A 40 -7.73 -8.57 -13.56
C SER A 40 -8.40 -9.92 -13.27
N GLY A 41 -9.23 -10.02 -12.22
CA GLY A 41 -10.03 -11.21 -11.88
C GLY A 41 -9.39 -12.16 -10.86
N ARG A 42 -8.21 -11.82 -10.31
CA ARG A 42 -7.55 -12.63 -9.27
C ARG A 42 -7.92 -12.15 -7.87
N SER A 43 -8.29 -13.07 -6.99
CA SER A 43 -8.66 -12.78 -5.60
C SER A 43 -7.63 -13.33 -4.63
N TYR A 44 -7.25 -12.53 -3.63
CA TYR A 44 -6.24 -12.91 -2.63
C TYR A 44 -6.69 -12.57 -1.22
N ASN A 45 -6.12 -13.30 -0.26
CA ASN A 45 -6.12 -12.89 1.14
C ASN A 45 -4.68 -12.84 1.64
N VAL A 46 -4.28 -11.66 2.14
CA VAL A 46 -2.96 -11.40 2.73
C VAL A 46 -3.10 -11.16 4.23
N LYS A 47 -2.11 -11.58 5.01
CA LYS A 47 -2.01 -11.39 6.46
C LYS A 47 -0.64 -10.87 6.82
N PHE A 48 -0.59 -9.83 7.63
CA PHE A 48 0.63 -9.25 8.18
C PHE A 48 0.72 -9.63 9.67
N GLN A 49 1.83 -10.22 10.07
CA GLN A 49 2.10 -10.67 11.44
C GLN A 49 3.54 -10.31 11.83
N GLU A 50 3.89 -10.51 13.10
CA GLU A 50 5.24 -10.22 13.60
C GLU A 50 6.29 -11.05 12.85
N GLU A 51 5.94 -12.30 12.51
CA GLU A 51 6.80 -13.24 11.80
C GLU A 51 6.94 -12.92 10.30
N GLY A 52 6.06 -12.08 9.74
CA GLY A 52 6.08 -11.70 8.34
C GLY A 52 4.71 -11.60 7.68
N VAL A 53 4.73 -11.49 6.35
CA VAL A 53 3.54 -11.49 5.49
C VAL A 53 3.28 -12.89 4.93
N SER A 54 2.03 -13.33 4.98
CA SER A 54 1.57 -14.55 4.31
C SER A 54 0.40 -14.25 3.42
N TYR A 55 0.22 -15.00 2.33
CA TYR A 55 -0.92 -14.84 1.45
C TYR A 55 -1.48 -16.16 0.95
N ARG A 56 -2.70 -16.12 0.41
CA ARG A 56 -3.34 -17.23 -0.30
C ARG A 56 -4.09 -16.75 -1.53
N TYR A 57 -4.10 -17.56 -2.58
CA TYR A 57 -4.77 -17.27 -3.84
C TYR A 57 -6.18 -17.88 -3.84
N LEU A 58 -7.19 -17.06 -3.55
CA LEU A 58 -8.57 -17.48 -3.30
C LEU A 58 -9.28 -17.99 -4.56
N SER A 59 -8.97 -17.40 -5.72
CA SER A 59 -9.51 -17.85 -7.01
C SER A 59 -8.60 -18.87 -7.71
N GLY A 60 -7.63 -19.44 -6.99
CA GLY A 60 -6.71 -20.45 -7.48
C GLY A 60 -7.20 -21.89 -7.29
N SER A 61 -6.38 -22.84 -7.74
CA SER A 61 -6.67 -24.29 -7.58
C SER A 61 -6.47 -24.79 -6.14
N LYS A 62 -5.82 -24.02 -5.27
CA LYS A 62 -5.52 -24.36 -3.87
C LYS A 62 -5.84 -23.19 -2.92
N PRO A 63 -7.12 -22.82 -2.74
CA PRO A 63 -7.50 -21.63 -1.98
C PRO A 63 -7.20 -21.71 -0.48
N GLU A 64 -6.96 -22.91 0.07
CA GLU A 64 -6.60 -23.08 1.48
C GLU A 64 -5.09 -23.05 1.74
N GLN A 65 -4.27 -23.09 0.69
CA GLN A 65 -2.82 -23.05 0.84
C GLN A 65 -2.35 -21.62 1.14
N TRP A 66 -1.49 -21.48 2.15
CA TRP A 66 -0.79 -20.25 2.48
C TRP A 66 0.66 -20.32 2.02
N TRP A 67 1.15 -19.21 1.48
CA TRP A 67 2.55 -18.95 1.19
C TRP A 67 3.10 -17.94 2.19
N GLY A 68 4.35 -18.13 2.59
CA GLY A 68 5.01 -17.38 3.67
C GLY A 68 5.05 -18.14 5.01
N PRO A 69 5.39 -17.44 6.11
CA PRO A 69 5.61 -16.01 6.19
C PRO A 69 6.91 -15.57 5.48
N PHE A 70 6.86 -14.42 4.82
CA PHE A 70 8.01 -13.73 4.26
C PHE A 70 8.30 -12.47 5.09
N PRO A 71 9.57 -12.14 5.40
CA PRO A 71 9.90 -10.87 6.04
C PRO A 71 9.41 -9.70 5.18
N TYR A 72 8.74 -8.72 5.81
CA TYR A 72 8.23 -7.55 5.12
C TYR A 72 8.71 -6.26 5.75
N GLU A 73 8.73 -5.20 4.96
CA GLU A 73 8.93 -3.82 5.38
C GLU A 73 7.70 -3.00 5.01
N ALA A 74 7.40 -1.98 5.80
CA ALA A 74 6.29 -1.09 5.49
C ALA A 74 6.54 0.34 5.96
N PHE A 75 5.93 1.28 5.25
CA PHE A 75 5.76 2.68 5.63
C PHE A 75 4.27 2.98 5.77
N GLU A 76 3.90 3.81 6.74
CA GLU A 76 2.65 4.56 6.67
C GLU A 76 2.96 5.90 6.01
N ILE A 77 2.52 6.07 4.76
CA ILE A 77 2.87 7.24 3.94
C ILE A 77 1.85 8.38 4.09
N GLU A 78 0.63 8.03 4.48
CA GLU A 78 -0.43 8.93 4.92
C GLU A 78 -1.27 8.17 5.96
N GLN A 79 -2.09 8.87 6.73
CA GLN A 79 -2.98 8.21 7.69
C GLN A 79 -3.81 7.12 6.99
N ASN A 80 -3.69 5.87 7.47
CA ASN A 80 -4.36 4.69 6.90
C ASN A 80 -3.98 4.36 5.44
N VAL A 81 -2.83 4.84 4.96
CA VAL A 81 -2.26 4.48 3.65
C VAL A 81 -0.86 3.91 3.86
N TYR A 82 -0.69 2.65 3.48
CA TYR A 82 0.53 1.90 3.73
C TYR A 82 1.20 1.47 2.44
N PHE A 83 2.52 1.54 2.43
CA PHE A 83 3.37 0.99 1.38
C PHE A 83 4.15 -0.18 1.98
N ALA A 84 3.83 -1.40 1.60
CA ALA A 84 4.42 -2.62 2.16
C ALA A 84 5.16 -3.40 1.06
N SER A 85 6.34 -3.92 1.35
CA SER A 85 7.16 -4.66 0.39
C SER A 85 7.82 -5.88 1.02
N TRP A 86 7.97 -6.95 0.25
CA TRP A 86 8.68 -8.16 0.66
C TRP A 86 9.33 -8.87 -0.52
N PHE A 87 10.24 -9.79 -0.20
CA PHE A 87 10.83 -10.74 -1.14
C PHE A 87 10.39 -12.15 -0.78
N GLU A 88 9.95 -12.91 -1.77
CA GLU A 88 9.52 -14.30 -1.60
C GLU A 88 10.72 -15.24 -1.83
N GLU A 89 11.49 -15.47 -0.77
CA GLU A 89 12.64 -16.37 -0.82
C GLU A 89 12.22 -17.78 -1.27
N GLY A 90 12.99 -18.36 -2.20
CA GLY A 90 12.67 -19.62 -2.87
C GLY A 90 11.83 -19.48 -4.14
N TYR A 91 11.09 -18.38 -4.31
CA TYR A 91 10.30 -18.09 -5.52
C TYR A 91 10.97 -17.05 -6.42
N GLY A 92 11.70 -16.09 -5.83
CA GLY A 92 12.38 -15.04 -6.58
C GLY A 92 11.47 -13.86 -6.93
N ASP A 93 10.32 -13.76 -6.26
CA ASP A 93 9.33 -12.72 -6.49
C ASP A 93 9.57 -11.53 -5.55
N TYR A 94 9.58 -10.32 -6.10
CA TYR A 94 9.54 -9.08 -5.31
C TYR A 94 8.15 -8.50 -5.38
N VAL A 95 7.53 -8.26 -4.24
CA VAL A 95 6.14 -7.79 -4.17
C VAL A 95 6.07 -6.52 -3.35
N THR A 96 5.26 -5.58 -3.82
CA THR A 96 4.95 -4.32 -3.17
C THR A 96 3.45 -4.06 -3.26
N LEU A 97 2.85 -3.67 -2.14
CA LEU A 97 1.46 -3.27 -2.04
C LEU A 97 1.35 -1.83 -1.56
N LEU A 98 0.60 -1.01 -2.29
CA LEU A 98 0.05 0.24 -1.79
C LEU A 98 -1.37 -0.04 -1.29
N ILE A 99 -1.58 0.03 0.01
CA ILE A 99 -2.82 -0.31 0.70
C ILE A 99 -3.46 0.97 1.20
N ASN A 100 -4.60 1.36 0.62
CA ASN A 100 -5.34 2.54 1.02
C ASN A 100 -6.67 2.13 1.67
N PHE A 101 -6.70 2.17 3.00
CA PHE A 101 -7.88 1.79 3.76
C PHE A 101 -8.96 2.88 3.77
N ASN A 102 -8.63 4.12 3.44
CA ASN A 102 -9.58 5.23 3.42
C ASN A 102 -10.63 5.07 2.32
N ASN A 103 -10.28 4.39 1.22
CA ASN A 103 -11.16 4.19 0.06
C ASN A 103 -11.27 2.73 -0.38
N ASN A 104 -10.80 1.80 0.46
CA ASN A 104 -10.80 0.35 0.19
C ASN A 104 -10.14 0.00 -1.15
N LEU A 105 -9.01 0.63 -1.46
CA LEU A 105 -8.20 0.35 -2.65
C LEU A 105 -6.88 -0.29 -2.27
N LEU A 106 -6.40 -1.15 -3.16
CA LEU A 106 -5.07 -1.73 -3.08
C LEU A 106 -4.45 -1.73 -4.47
N TYR A 107 -3.17 -1.41 -4.57
CA TYR A 107 -2.41 -1.53 -5.81
C TYR A 107 -1.24 -2.47 -5.57
N GLY A 108 -1.18 -3.54 -6.36
CA GLY A 108 -0.11 -4.51 -6.31
C GLY A 108 0.88 -4.29 -7.43
N SER A 109 2.16 -4.21 -7.08
CA SER A 109 3.29 -4.27 -8.00
C SER A 109 4.12 -5.49 -7.63
N ALA A 110 4.44 -6.34 -8.60
CA ALA A 110 5.39 -7.42 -8.37
C ALA A 110 6.28 -7.67 -9.59
N ILE A 111 7.52 -8.05 -9.32
CA ILE A 111 8.44 -8.62 -10.31
C ILE A 111 8.49 -10.12 -10.02
N LEU A 112 7.77 -10.90 -10.82
CA LEU A 112 7.70 -12.35 -10.69
C LEU A 112 8.80 -13.00 -11.52
N PRO A 113 9.30 -14.15 -11.08
CA PRO A 113 10.73 -14.53 -11.00
C PRO A 113 11.68 -13.66 -11.83
N GLY A 114 11.80 -12.38 -11.48
CA GLY A 114 12.67 -11.41 -12.13
C GLY A 114 12.33 -11.03 -13.59
N LYS A 115 11.21 -11.50 -14.16
CA LYS A 115 10.92 -11.43 -15.60
C LYS A 115 9.54 -10.89 -15.95
N ILE A 116 8.56 -11.07 -15.07
CA ILE A 116 7.16 -10.73 -15.34
C ILE A 116 6.75 -9.60 -14.41
N VAL A 117 6.21 -8.53 -14.98
CA VAL A 117 5.63 -7.42 -14.21
C VAL A 117 4.16 -7.71 -13.96
N HIS A 118 3.79 -7.78 -12.68
CA HIS A 118 2.42 -7.67 -12.21
C HIS A 118 2.20 -6.24 -11.75
N PHE A 119 1.22 -5.53 -12.31
CA PHE A 119 0.91 -4.17 -11.89
C PHE A 119 -0.60 -3.90 -12.04
N HIS A 120 -1.34 -4.06 -10.95
CA HIS A 120 -2.80 -4.05 -10.99
C HIS A 120 -3.42 -3.34 -9.78
N GLY A 121 -4.54 -2.67 -10.03
CA GLY A 121 -5.43 -2.17 -9.00
C GLY A 121 -6.43 -3.25 -8.53
N ALA A 122 -6.79 -3.19 -7.26
CA ALA A 122 -7.70 -4.08 -6.58
C ALA A 122 -8.68 -3.31 -5.68
N LYS A 123 -9.83 -3.93 -5.43
CA LYS A 123 -10.80 -3.51 -4.43
C LYS A 123 -10.61 -4.35 -3.17
N ILE A 124 -10.48 -3.69 -2.03
CA ILE A 124 -10.49 -4.38 -0.73
C ILE A 124 -11.93 -4.76 -0.41
N ILE A 125 -12.16 -6.05 -0.16
CA ILE A 125 -13.46 -6.63 0.13
C ILE A 125 -13.67 -6.80 1.63
N LYS A 126 -12.59 -7.12 2.35
CA LYS A 126 -12.64 -7.34 3.81
C LYS A 126 -11.31 -6.95 4.46
N VAL A 127 -11.41 -6.36 5.65
CA VAL A 127 -10.27 -6.10 6.53
C VAL A 127 -10.62 -6.59 7.93
N ASP A 128 -9.71 -7.37 8.53
CA ASP A 128 -9.75 -7.72 9.95
C ASP A 128 -8.49 -7.13 10.60
N ARG A 129 -8.63 -6.29 11.63
CA ARG A 129 -7.52 -5.75 12.44
C ARG A 129 -7.72 -6.12 13.91
N LYS A 130 -6.62 -6.42 14.60
CA LYS A 130 -6.60 -6.64 16.05
C LYS A 130 -6.21 -5.37 16.78
#